data_AF-A0A956WJS8-F1
#
_entry.id   AF-A0A956WJS8-F1
#
_cell.length_a   1.000
_cell.length_b   1.000
_cell.length_c   1.000
_cell.angle_alpha   90.00
_cell.angle_beta   90.00
_cell.angle_gamma   90.00
#
_symmetry.space_group_name_H-M   'P 1'
#
loop_
_entity.id
_entity.type
_entity.pdbx_description
1 polymer ?
#
loop_
_entity_poly.entity_id
_entity_poly.type
_entity_poly.pdbx_seq_one_letter_code
_entity_poly.pdbx_strand_id
1 'polypeptide(L)'
;EQVEAGTCGLKVHEDWGTTPAVIDCALTVADEYDVQIAVHTDSLNESGFVEDTISAFNGRTIHTYHTEGAGGGHAPDVIKVAGLPNVLPSSTNPTLPYTVNSVAELLDMVMVCHHLNPKVPEDVSFAESRVRAETISAETVLHDLGVISMISADSQAMGRCGENFTRALQMAHLNKERRGKLPEDSPDNDNFRIKRYIAKVTINPAITHGVSHTIGSLEVGKMADIVLWPTWAFGAKPRLIVKGGLVNWALMGDPNASLPTPQPVYYRPMFGAFGMANPLGRVNFMSQAAIDRGVPEQIGLKSGAVAVKRCRDVTKYDLLYNDQTPDIEVDPETFKVTVNGEYAHIDPATSLPLTQFYYLA
;
A
#
# COMPACT_ATOMS: atom_id res chain seq x y z
N GLU A 1 -3.71 -26.17 -3.95
CA GLU A 1 -4.78 -25.91 -4.95
C GLU A 1 -4.81 -24.48 -5.48
N GLN A 2 -5.17 -23.44 -4.70
CA GLN A 2 -5.30 -22.05 -5.23
C GLN A 2 -4.02 -21.53 -5.91
N VAL A 3 -2.86 -21.76 -5.28
CA VAL A 3 -1.56 -21.35 -5.82
C VAL A 3 -1.29 -22.04 -7.16
N GLU A 4 -1.53 -23.35 -7.25
CA GLU A 4 -1.38 -24.12 -8.48
C GLU A 4 -2.40 -23.75 -9.56
N ALA A 5 -3.55 -23.17 -9.18
CA ALA A 5 -4.57 -22.68 -10.10
C ALA A 5 -4.25 -21.27 -10.64
N GLY A 6 -3.27 -20.56 -10.07
CA GLY A 6 -2.79 -19.29 -10.62
C GLY A 6 -2.60 -18.14 -9.64
N THR A 7 -2.94 -18.27 -8.36
CA THR A 7 -2.70 -17.17 -7.42
C THR A 7 -1.20 -16.93 -7.22
N CYS A 8 -0.79 -15.66 -7.17
CA CYS A 8 0.60 -15.24 -6.95
C CYS A 8 0.91 -14.87 -5.49
N GLY A 9 -0.04 -15.13 -4.60
CA GLY A 9 0.01 -14.83 -3.18
C GLY A 9 -1.28 -15.28 -2.50
N LEU A 10 -1.29 -15.25 -1.17
CA LEU A 10 -2.47 -15.57 -0.36
C LEU A 10 -2.75 -14.42 0.61
N LYS A 11 -4.02 -14.29 1.01
CA LYS A 11 -4.47 -13.33 2.03
C LYS A 11 -4.95 -14.10 3.25
N VAL A 12 -4.43 -13.74 4.41
CA VAL A 12 -4.98 -14.13 5.72
C VAL A 12 -5.73 -12.92 6.29
N HIS A 13 -6.97 -13.11 6.74
CA HIS A 13 -7.86 -12.01 7.12
C HIS A 13 -8.72 -12.38 8.34
N GLU A 14 -8.96 -11.43 9.25
CA GLU A 14 -9.69 -11.67 10.49
C GLU A 14 -11.10 -12.24 10.26
N ASP A 15 -11.85 -11.71 9.29
CA ASP A 15 -13.16 -12.22 8.86
C ASP A 15 -13.19 -13.72 8.47
N TRP A 16 -12.05 -14.28 8.06
CA TRP A 16 -11.90 -15.70 7.73
C TRP A 16 -11.11 -16.49 8.79
N GLY A 17 -10.79 -15.84 9.92
CA GLY A 17 -9.92 -16.35 10.98
C GLY A 17 -8.44 -16.11 10.67
N THR A 18 -7.79 -15.23 11.45
CA THR A 18 -6.33 -15.01 11.41
C THR A 18 -5.65 -15.60 12.63
N THR A 19 -5.91 -16.88 12.89
CA THR A 19 -5.32 -17.58 14.03
C THR A 19 -3.86 -17.95 13.76
N PRO A 20 -3.04 -18.19 14.79
CA PRO A 20 -1.66 -18.66 14.64
C PRO A 20 -1.52 -19.90 13.73
N ALA A 21 -2.47 -20.83 13.79
CA ALA A 21 -2.48 -22.04 12.95
C ALA A 21 -2.72 -21.73 11.46
N VAL A 22 -3.61 -20.78 11.15
CA VAL A 22 -3.85 -20.34 9.76
C VAL A 22 -2.62 -19.61 9.21
N ILE A 23 -2.01 -18.74 10.02
CA ILE A 23 -0.79 -18.02 9.66
C ILE A 23 0.36 -19.00 9.36
N ASP A 24 0.61 -19.97 10.23
CA ASP A 24 1.67 -20.95 10.05
C ASP A 24 1.47 -21.83 8.81
N CYS A 25 0.24 -22.30 8.58
CA CYS A 25 -0.12 -23.07 7.40
C CYS A 25 0.09 -22.26 6.11
N ALA A 26 -0.41 -21.01 6.08
CA ALA A 26 -0.26 -20.13 4.92
C ALA A 26 1.21 -19.84 4.62
N LEU A 27 2.03 -19.57 5.64
CA LEU A 27 3.47 -19.35 5.48
C LEU A 27 4.21 -20.60 5.00
N THR A 28 3.84 -21.79 5.49
CA THR A 28 4.39 -23.06 5.00
C THR A 28 4.13 -23.26 3.51
N VAL A 29 2.90 -22.98 3.05
CA VAL A 29 2.55 -23.01 1.62
C VAL A 29 3.30 -21.93 0.85
N ALA A 30 3.46 -20.73 1.40
CA ALA A 30 4.22 -19.67 0.74
C ALA A 30 5.68 -20.04 0.54
N ASP A 31 6.30 -20.68 1.53
CA ASP A 31 7.68 -21.15 1.47
C ASP A 31 7.86 -22.26 0.40
N GLU A 32 6.88 -23.16 0.25
CA GLU A 32 6.90 -24.21 -0.77
C GLU A 32 6.77 -23.66 -2.21
N TYR A 33 5.95 -22.63 -2.42
CA TYR A 33 5.58 -22.14 -3.75
C TYR A 33 6.23 -20.80 -4.17
N ASP A 34 7.06 -20.20 -3.31
CA ASP A 34 7.67 -18.88 -3.49
C ASP A 34 6.68 -17.75 -3.81
N VAL A 35 5.59 -17.67 -3.03
CA VAL A 35 4.56 -16.62 -3.13
C VAL A 35 4.51 -15.75 -1.88
N GLN A 36 3.91 -14.56 -1.96
CA GLN A 36 3.79 -13.67 -0.81
C GLN A 36 2.53 -13.95 0.02
N ILE A 37 2.60 -13.75 1.33
CA ILE A 37 1.44 -13.68 2.22
C ILE A 37 1.17 -12.24 2.59
N ALA A 38 -0.04 -11.77 2.28
CA ALA A 38 -0.60 -10.55 2.86
C ALA A 38 -1.43 -10.91 4.09
N VAL A 39 -1.27 -10.19 5.19
CA VAL A 39 -2.03 -10.43 6.42
C VAL A 39 -2.76 -9.19 6.90
N HIS A 40 -4.00 -9.41 7.34
CA HIS A 40 -4.83 -8.53 8.13
C HIS A 40 -5.07 -9.28 9.44
N THR A 41 -4.44 -8.86 10.52
CA THR A 41 -4.39 -9.63 11.77
C THR A 41 -5.68 -9.50 12.59
N ASP A 42 -5.80 -10.31 13.63
CA ASP A 42 -6.97 -10.41 14.51
C ASP A 42 -7.16 -9.14 15.36
N SER A 43 -8.07 -8.24 14.98
CA SER A 43 -8.30 -6.99 15.73
C SER A 43 -8.94 -7.23 17.10
N LEU A 44 -9.60 -8.36 17.27
CA LEU A 44 -10.29 -8.73 18.50
C LEU A 44 -9.34 -9.32 19.54
N ASN A 45 -8.11 -9.67 19.12
CA ASN A 45 -7.18 -10.45 19.93
C ASN A 45 -7.83 -11.77 20.41
N GLU A 46 -8.72 -12.36 19.60
CA GLU A 46 -9.47 -13.58 19.95
C GLU A 46 -8.52 -14.77 20.15
N SER A 47 -7.54 -14.89 19.27
CA SER A 47 -6.61 -16.02 19.21
C SER A 47 -5.23 -15.76 19.83
N GLY A 48 -5.05 -14.57 20.41
CA GLY A 48 -3.79 -14.08 21.00
C GLY A 48 -3.59 -12.59 20.76
N PHE A 49 -2.54 -12.03 21.36
CA PHE A 49 -2.12 -10.64 21.12
C PHE A 49 -1.13 -10.56 19.95
N VAL A 50 -0.67 -9.35 19.63
CA VAL A 50 0.28 -9.13 18.53
C VAL A 50 1.56 -9.96 18.69
N GLU A 51 2.02 -10.20 19.91
CA GLU A 51 3.20 -11.01 20.22
C GLU A 51 3.02 -12.49 19.83
N ASP A 52 1.82 -13.04 19.97
CA ASP A 52 1.48 -14.41 19.59
C ASP A 52 1.47 -14.55 18.05
N THR A 53 0.91 -13.56 17.36
CA THR A 53 0.93 -13.48 15.89
C THR A 53 2.35 -13.32 15.34
N ILE A 54 3.17 -12.47 15.98
CA ILE A 54 4.60 -12.33 15.64
C ILE A 54 5.33 -13.68 15.83
N SER A 55 5.03 -14.39 16.91
CA SER A 55 5.59 -15.72 17.16
C SER A 55 5.17 -16.72 16.08
N ALA A 56 3.91 -16.65 15.62
CA ALA A 56 3.40 -17.48 14.52
C ALA A 56 4.06 -17.17 13.16
N PHE A 57 4.51 -15.93 12.94
CA PHE A 57 5.33 -15.62 11.76
C PHE A 57 6.63 -16.44 11.75
N ASN A 58 7.19 -16.73 12.92
CA ASN A 58 8.42 -17.52 13.10
C ASN A 58 9.59 -16.99 12.25
N GLY A 59 9.73 -15.67 12.18
CA GLY A 59 10.77 -14.99 11.39
C GLY A 59 10.63 -15.12 9.86
N ARG A 60 9.57 -15.77 9.36
CA ARG A 60 9.30 -15.90 7.92
C ARG A 60 8.76 -14.57 7.36
N THR A 61 9.07 -14.32 6.10
CA THR A 61 8.68 -13.11 5.38
C THR A 61 7.16 -12.98 5.30
N ILE A 62 6.63 -11.80 5.63
CA ILE A 62 5.19 -11.54 5.55
C ILE A 62 4.90 -10.06 5.27
N HIS A 63 3.87 -9.79 4.48
CA HIS A 63 3.40 -8.45 4.19
C HIS A 63 2.21 -8.09 5.10
N THR A 64 2.39 -7.13 5.99
CA THR A 64 1.30 -6.60 6.83
C THR A 64 0.56 -5.46 6.12
N TYR A 65 -0.73 -5.66 5.88
CA TYR A 65 -1.62 -4.59 5.41
C TYR A 65 -1.92 -3.60 6.53
N HIS A 66 -2.31 -2.37 6.16
CA HIS A 66 -2.75 -1.28 7.07
C HIS A 66 -2.07 -1.34 8.44
N THR A 67 -0.74 -1.29 8.43
CA THR A 67 0.11 -1.61 9.60
C THR A 67 -0.16 -0.72 10.81
N GLU A 68 -0.74 0.46 10.60
CA GLU A 68 -1.18 1.35 11.68
C GLU A 68 -2.39 0.80 12.47
N GLY A 69 -3.28 0.06 11.81
CA GLY A 69 -4.38 -0.67 12.43
C GLY A 69 -5.79 -0.11 12.24
N ALA A 70 -6.01 1.10 11.70
CA ALA A 70 -7.36 1.59 11.42
C ALA A 70 -8.10 0.70 10.40
N GLY A 71 -7.38 0.25 9.37
CA GLY A 71 -7.88 -0.73 8.40
C GLY A 71 -8.05 -2.14 8.97
N GLY A 72 -7.53 -2.41 10.17
CA GLY A 72 -7.64 -3.68 10.90
C GLY A 72 -6.31 -4.22 11.40
N GLY A 73 -6.36 -5.06 12.41
CA GLY A 73 -5.20 -5.65 13.08
C GLY A 73 -5.25 -5.49 14.59
N HIS A 74 -4.37 -6.22 15.29
CA HIS A 74 -4.34 -6.27 16.76
C HIS A 74 -4.44 -4.88 17.37
N ALA A 75 -5.53 -4.62 18.10
CA ALA A 75 -5.75 -3.36 18.76
C ALA A 75 -5.12 -3.41 20.17
N PRO A 76 -4.35 -2.37 20.59
CA PRO A 76 -4.07 -1.12 19.88
C PRO A 76 -2.74 -1.09 19.11
N ASP A 77 -1.95 -2.17 19.11
CA ASP A 77 -0.50 -2.11 18.96
C ASP A 77 0.08 -2.90 17.77
N VAL A 78 -0.75 -3.25 16.79
CA VAL A 78 -0.29 -3.89 15.54
C VAL A 78 0.85 -3.14 14.85
N ILE A 79 0.95 -1.82 15.01
CA ILE A 79 2.02 -0.99 14.44
C ILE A 79 3.44 -1.41 14.88
N LYS A 80 3.57 -2.12 16.01
CA LYS A 80 4.84 -2.73 16.48
C LYS A 80 5.50 -3.61 15.42
N VAL A 81 4.71 -4.31 14.59
CA VAL A 81 5.24 -5.20 13.54
C VAL A 81 6.11 -4.46 12.52
N ALA A 82 5.96 -3.13 12.39
CA ALA A 82 6.77 -2.32 11.50
C ALA A 82 8.26 -2.27 11.92
N GLY A 83 8.61 -2.60 13.16
CA GLY A 83 9.99 -2.71 13.62
C GLY A 83 10.69 -4.01 13.21
N LEU A 84 9.95 -5.02 12.73
CA LEU A 84 10.49 -6.36 12.51
C LEU A 84 11.14 -6.51 11.12
N PRO A 85 12.29 -7.21 11.02
CA PRO A 85 13.05 -7.33 9.77
C PRO A 85 12.37 -8.23 8.73
N ASN A 86 11.60 -9.23 9.15
CA ASN A 86 10.86 -10.14 8.27
C ASN A 86 9.48 -9.59 7.83
N VAL A 87 9.09 -8.43 8.34
CA VAL A 87 7.80 -7.79 8.02
C VAL A 87 8.00 -6.73 6.95
N LEU A 88 7.16 -6.78 5.92
CA LEU A 88 7.11 -5.83 4.81
C LEU A 88 5.87 -4.93 5.00
N PRO A 89 5.93 -3.86 5.80
CA PRO A 89 4.73 -3.13 6.19
C PRO A 89 4.21 -2.20 5.10
N SER A 90 2.88 -2.14 5.00
CA SER A 90 2.17 -1.18 4.16
C SER A 90 1.07 -0.47 4.92
N SER A 91 0.79 0.76 4.49
CA SER A 91 -0.37 1.53 4.95
C SER A 91 -1.43 1.61 3.87
N THR A 92 -2.68 1.68 4.27
CA THR A 92 -3.79 2.05 3.38
C THR A 92 -3.93 3.56 3.36
N ASN A 93 -4.57 4.11 2.34
CA ASN A 93 -4.46 5.55 2.09
C ASN A 93 -5.50 6.49 2.74
N PRO A 94 -6.56 6.08 3.48
CA PRO A 94 -7.48 7.04 4.07
C PRO A 94 -6.89 7.76 5.31
N THR A 95 -5.97 7.13 6.02
CA THR A 95 -5.27 7.69 7.18
C THR A 95 -4.15 8.66 6.79
N LEU A 96 -3.76 8.66 5.51
CA LEU A 96 -2.57 9.35 5.03
C LEU A 96 -2.92 10.68 4.32
N PRO A 97 -2.31 11.81 4.70
CA PRO A 97 -1.72 12.08 6.00
C PRO A 97 -2.79 12.29 7.09
N TYR A 98 -2.32 12.34 8.34
CA TYR A 98 -3.15 12.74 9.47
C TYR A 98 -3.67 14.18 9.30
N THR A 99 -4.99 14.35 9.31
CA THR A 99 -5.68 15.63 9.19
C THR A 99 -6.69 15.83 10.31
N VAL A 100 -7.16 17.06 10.47
CA VAL A 100 -8.14 17.42 11.51
C VAL A 100 -9.48 16.66 11.39
N ASN A 101 -9.79 16.10 10.22
CA ASN A 101 -11.02 15.36 9.98
C ASN A 101 -10.82 13.83 9.95
N SER A 102 -9.58 13.35 10.00
CA SER A 102 -9.26 11.93 9.78
C SER A 102 -9.97 11.01 10.77
N VAL A 103 -9.91 11.31 12.06
CA VAL A 103 -10.51 10.47 13.12
C VAL A 103 -12.03 10.39 12.97
N ALA A 104 -12.68 11.53 12.74
CA ALA A 104 -14.14 11.59 12.60
C ALA A 104 -14.62 10.81 11.37
N GLU A 105 -13.93 10.94 10.23
CA GLU A 105 -14.25 10.17 9.02
C GLU A 105 -14.04 8.66 9.25
N LEU A 106 -12.92 8.26 9.85
CA LEU A 106 -12.57 6.86 10.04
C LEU A 106 -13.52 6.15 11.00
N LEU A 107 -13.96 6.84 12.06
CA LEU A 107 -14.92 6.26 13.01
C LEU A 107 -16.23 5.90 12.31
N ASP A 108 -16.81 6.81 11.53
CA ASP A 108 -18.03 6.53 10.75
C ASP A 108 -17.81 5.44 9.70
N MET A 109 -16.65 5.46 9.03
CA MET A 109 -16.27 4.47 8.03
C MET A 109 -16.16 3.05 8.60
N VAL A 110 -15.51 2.87 9.76
CA VAL A 110 -15.40 1.57 10.44
C VAL A 110 -16.78 1.05 10.81
N MET A 111 -17.65 1.92 11.33
CA MET A 111 -19.01 1.55 11.70
C MET A 111 -19.79 1.01 10.50
N VAL A 112 -19.66 1.64 9.33
CA VAL A 112 -20.31 1.17 8.09
C VAL A 112 -19.66 -0.11 7.55
N CYS A 113 -18.33 -0.17 7.43
CA CYS A 113 -17.62 -1.30 6.82
C CYS A 113 -17.85 -2.61 7.57
N HIS A 114 -17.93 -2.57 8.90
CA HIS A 114 -18.14 -3.75 9.73
C HIS A 114 -19.60 -3.95 10.17
N HIS A 115 -20.54 -3.19 9.61
CA HIS A 115 -21.97 -3.26 9.95
C HIS A 115 -22.25 -3.11 11.46
N LEU A 116 -21.47 -2.26 12.12
CA LEU A 116 -21.58 -1.99 13.55
C LEU A 116 -22.77 -1.09 13.84
N ASN A 117 -23.38 -1.26 15.01
CA ASN A 117 -24.54 -0.50 15.44
C ASN A 117 -24.12 0.63 16.39
N PRO A 118 -24.30 1.92 16.03
CA PRO A 118 -23.94 3.06 16.89
C PRO A 118 -24.77 3.15 18.17
N LYS A 119 -25.80 2.30 18.34
CA LYS A 119 -26.60 2.20 19.56
C LYS A 119 -26.12 1.10 20.51
N VAL A 120 -25.15 0.29 20.11
CA VAL A 120 -24.56 -0.78 20.93
C VAL A 120 -23.22 -0.25 21.49
N PRO A 121 -23.07 -0.11 22.81
CA PRO A 121 -21.85 0.44 23.41
C PRO A 121 -20.59 -0.35 23.06
N GLU A 122 -20.69 -1.68 22.96
CA GLU A 122 -19.58 -2.57 22.62
C GLU A 122 -19.08 -2.33 21.19
N ASP A 123 -19.99 -2.12 20.24
CA ASP A 123 -19.67 -1.80 18.85
C ASP A 123 -18.95 -0.46 18.73
N VAL A 124 -19.42 0.55 19.47
CA VAL A 124 -18.78 1.87 19.54
C VAL A 124 -17.40 1.76 20.19
N SER A 125 -17.28 1.03 21.29
CA SER A 125 -16.00 0.82 21.98
C SER A 125 -14.99 0.08 21.11
N PHE A 126 -15.42 -0.86 20.27
CA PHE A 126 -14.57 -1.52 19.28
C PHE A 126 -14.10 -0.55 18.19
N ALA A 127 -14.99 0.30 17.67
CA ALA A 127 -14.62 1.30 16.68
C ALA A 127 -13.65 2.35 17.25
N GLU A 128 -13.87 2.80 18.49
CA GLU A 128 -12.98 3.74 19.20
C GLU A 128 -11.62 3.13 19.53
N SER A 129 -11.56 1.83 19.85
CA SER A 129 -10.28 1.15 20.07
C SER A 129 -9.49 0.95 18.78
N ARG A 130 -10.16 0.89 17.63
CA ARG A 130 -9.55 0.72 16.29
C ARG A 130 -9.09 2.04 15.66
N VAL A 131 -9.85 3.12 15.82
CA VAL A 131 -9.56 4.44 15.25
C VAL A 131 -8.87 5.33 16.27
N ARG A 132 -7.53 5.31 16.29
CA ARG A 132 -6.73 5.98 17.32
C ARG A 132 -5.92 7.12 16.70
N ALA A 133 -6.13 8.34 17.18
CA ALA A 133 -5.40 9.52 16.70
C ALA A 133 -3.88 9.36 16.86
N GLU A 134 -3.44 8.74 17.96
CA GLU A 134 -2.03 8.52 18.29
C GLU A 134 -1.31 7.64 17.27
N THR A 135 -1.91 6.51 16.87
CA THR A 135 -1.29 5.60 15.90
C THR A 135 -1.37 6.15 14.47
N ILE A 136 -2.43 6.88 14.09
CA ILE A 136 -2.52 7.59 12.79
C ILE A 136 -1.45 8.69 12.68
N SER A 137 -1.24 9.43 13.78
CA SER A 137 -0.18 10.43 13.91
C SER A 137 1.22 9.77 13.77
N ALA A 138 1.46 8.69 14.50
CA ALA A 138 2.70 7.93 14.45
C ALA A 138 2.97 7.31 13.06
N GLU A 139 1.94 6.81 12.37
CA GLU A 139 2.06 6.31 11.00
C GLU A 139 2.61 7.38 10.06
N THR A 140 2.13 8.61 10.21
CA THR A 140 2.63 9.75 9.42
C THR A 140 4.13 9.97 9.64
N VAL A 141 4.59 9.84 10.89
CA VAL A 141 6.01 9.95 11.28
C VAL A 141 6.84 8.78 10.76
N LEU A 142 6.35 7.55 10.90
CA LEU A 142 7.03 6.31 10.52
C LEU A 142 7.23 6.19 9.01
N HIS A 143 6.33 6.76 8.21
CA HIS A 143 6.53 6.86 6.75
C HIS A 143 7.75 7.71 6.39
N ASP A 144 7.95 8.84 7.05
CA ASP A 144 9.05 9.77 6.76
C ASP A 144 10.38 9.26 7.32
N LEU A 145 10.35 8.48 8.41
CA LEU A 145 11.50 7.74 8.94
C LEU A 145 11.93 6.56 8.05
N GLY A 146 11.10 6.12 7.11
CA GLY A 146 11.38 4.94 6.28
C GLY A 146 11.16 3.60 6.99
N VAL A 147 10.27 3.56 7.99
CA VAL A 147 9.94 2.35 8.76
C VAL A 147 8.79 1.59 8.11
N ILE A 148 7.75 2.31 7.67
CA ILE A 148 6.69 1.77 6.82
C ILE A 148 7.11 1.88 5.37
N SER A 149 7.03 0.79 4.62
CA SER A 149 7.78 0.67 3.36
C SER A 149 6.95 0.80 2.10
N MET A 150 5.62 0.76 2.21
CA MET A 150 4.68 0.79 1.09
C MET A 150 3.42 1.57 1.41
N ILE A 151 2.77 2.09 0.37
CA ILE A 151 1.41 2.68 0.43
C ILE A 151 0.53 1.90 -0.54
N SER A 152 -0.60 1.43 -0.04
CA SER A 152 -1.67 0.77 -0.78
C SER A 152 -2.99 1.53 -0.61
N ALA A 153 -4.03 1.09 -1.32
CA ALA A 153 -5.33 1.76 -1.25
C ALA A 153 -6.24 1.15 -0.17
N ASP A 154 -6.55 -0.14 -0.32
CA ASP A 154 -7.76 -0.81 0.21
C ASP A 154 -9.06 -0.38 -0.49
N SER A 155 -9.05 -0.47 -1.81
CA SER A 155 -10.05 0.18 -2.65
C SER A 155 -11.48 -0.28 -2.34
N GLN A 156 -12.33 0.68 -1.96
CA GLN A 156 -13.75 0.48 -1.60
C GLN A 156 -13.98 -0.36 -0.34
N ALA A 157 -12.92 -0.68 0.42
CA ALA A 157 -12.97 -1.37 1.70
C ALA A 157 -12.07 -0.60 2.68
N MET A 158 -12.44 0.64 2.99
CA MET A 158 -11.61 1.61 3.72
C MET A 158 -10.46 2.24 2.91
N GLY A 159 -10.65 2.53 1.63
CA GLY A 159 -9.55 3.06 0.82
C GLY A 159 -9.92 3.55 -0.56
N ARG A 160 -9.04 4.37 -1.15
CA ARG A 160 -9.32 5.14 -2.38
C ARG A 160 -8.32 4.81 -3.49
N CYS A 161 -8.70 4.01 -4.49
CA CYS A 161 -7.76 3.54 -5.53
C CYS A 161 -7.09 4.66 -6.35
N GLY A 162 -7.77 5.80 -6.51
CA GLY A 162 -7.30 6.92 -7.32
C GLY A 162 -6.31 7.87 -6.63
N GLU A 163 -5.91 7.60 -5.38
CA GLU A 163 -5.24 8.60 -4.54
C GLU A 163 -3.83 8.21 -4.07
N ASN A 164 -3.33 7.01 -4.36
CA ASN A 164 -2.04 6.54 -3.82
C ASN A 164 -0.86 7.50 -4.06
N PHE A 165 -0.67 7.97 -5.30
CA PHE A 165 0.40 8.93 -5.63
C PHE A 165 0.18 10.28 -4.96
N THR A 166 -1.06 10.80 -4.97
CA THR A 166 -1.43 12.04 -4.29
C THR A 166 -1.10 11.96 -2.80
N ARG A 167 -1.51 10.88 -2.14
CA ARG A 167 -1.36 10.64 -0.71
C ARG A 167 0.12 10.50 -0.32
N ALA A 168 0.91 9.81 -1.14
CA ALA A 168 2.36 9.73 -0.95
C ALA A 168 3.03 11.13 -0.97
N LEU A 169 2.63 12.02 -1.88
CA LEU A 169 3.19 13.37 -1.95
C LEU A 169 2.63 14.31 -0.87
N GLN A 170 1.37 14.15 -0.47
CA GLN A 170 0.80 14.89 0.66
C GLN A 170 1.50 14.51 1.98
N MET A 171 1.82 13.24 2.18
CA MET A 171 2.61 12.76 3.31
C MET A 171 4.01 13.35 3.33
N ALA A 172 4.70 13.36 2.18
CA ALA A 172 6.01 13.98 2.04
C ALA A 172 5.96 15.49 2.34
N HIS A 173 4.91 16.17 1.87
CA HIS A 173 4.70 17.58 2.13
C HIS A 173 4.49 17.88 3.61
N LEU A 174 3.55 17.18 4.27
CA LEU A 174 3.23 17.43 5.67
C LEU A 174 4.45 17.18 6.58
N ASN A 175 5.17 16.07 6.36
CA ASN A 175 6.37 15.79 7.13
C ASN A 175 7.45 16.84 6.89
N LYS A 176 7.65 17.31 5.66
CA LYS A 176 8.57 18.42 5.41
C LYS A 176 8.16 19.69 6.15
N GLU A 177 6.88 20.05 6.11
CA GLU A 177 6.36 21.25 6.75
C GLU A 177 6.55 21.22 8.27
N ARG A 178 6.28 20.08 8.92
CA ARG A 178 6.29 19.94 10.38
C ARG A 178 7.64 19.51 10.95
N ARG A 179 8.41 18.72 10.21
CA ARG A 179 9.66 18.09 10.69
C ARG A 179 10.92 18.59 9.99
N GLY A 180 10.78 19.44 8.98
CA GLY A 180 11.91 19.99 8.23
C GLY A 180 12.52 19.00 7.23
N LYS A 181 13.78 19.22 6.86
CA LYS A 181 14.51 18.34 5.93
C LYS A 181 14.94 17.05 6.62
N LEU A 182 14.97 15.95 5.86
CA LEU A 182 15.57 14.71 6.36
C LEU A 182 17.09 14.90 6.51
N PRO A 183 17.75 14.22 7.46
CA PRO A 183 19.20 14.22 7.57
C PRO A 183 19.93 13.81 6.28
N GLU A 184 19.33 12.92 5.49
CA GLU A 184 19.87 12.42 4.22
C GLU A 184 19.57 13.33 3.02
N ASP A 185 18.69 14.33 3.18
CA ASP A 185 18.44 15.31 2.13
C ASP A 185 19.64 16.25 1.94
N SER A 186 19.87 16.65 0.69
CA SER A 186 20.83 17.70 0.36
C SER A 186 20.34 19.06 0.85
N PRO A 187 21.24 20.02 1.15
CA PRO A 187 20.84 21.40 1.48
C PRO A 187 19.97 22.07 0.42
N ASP A 188 20.09 21.70 -0.85
CA ASP A 188 19.47 22.42 -1.98
C ASP A 188 18.18 21.77 -2.52
N ASN A 189 17.84 20.55 -2.09
CA ASN A 189 16.69 19.81 -2.63
C ASN A 189 16.13 18.80 -1.60
N ASP A 190 14.99 18.19 -1.95
CA ASP A 190 14.32 17.17 -1.13
C ASP A 190 14.35 15.78 -1.83
N ASN A 191 15.38 15.53 -2.64
CA ASN A 191 15.42 14.37 -3.52
C ASN A 191 15.37 13.05 -2.76
N PHE A 192 15.98 12.98 -1.57
CA PHE A 192 16.00 11.75 -0.79
C PHE A 192 14.59 11.46 -0.27
N ARG A 193 13.90 12.45 0.31
CA ARG A 193 12.49 12.32 0.70
C ARG A 193 11.62 11.90 -0.48
N ILE A 194 11.74 12.57 -1.64
CA ILE A 194 10.93 12.22 -2.82
C ILE A 194 11.19 10.79 -3.30
N LYS A 195 12.45 10.33 -3.32
CA LYS A 195 12.77 8.93 -3.64
C LYS A 195 12.18 7.95 -2.63
N ARG A 196 12.26 8.27 -1.32
CA ARG A 196 11.64 7.48 -0.25
C ARG A 196 10.15 7.29 -0.46
N TYR A 197 9.41 8.35 -0.78
CA TYR A 197 7.96 8.27 -1.00
C TYR A 197 7.54 7.66 -2.34
N ILE A 198 8.26 7.93 -3.42
CA ILE A 198 7.97 7.29 -4.72
C ILE A 198 8.20 5.77 -4.64
N ALA A 199 9.23 5.33 -3.92
CA ALA A 199 9.52 3.91 -3.75
C ALA A 199 8.33 3.14 -3.13
N LYS A 200 7.59 3.76 -2.20
CA LYS A 200 6.42 3.19 -1.51
C LYS A 200 5.26 2.84 -2.46
N VAL A 201 5.17 3.49 -3.62
CA VAL A 201 4.08 3.30 -4.61
C VAL A 201 4.59 2.76 -5.95
N THR A 202 5.87 2.37 -6.03
CA THR A 202 6.49 1.85 -7.26
C THR A 202 7.30 0.58 -6.98
N ILE A 203 8.55 0.70 -6.57
CA ILE A 203 9.48 -0.43 -6.50
C ILE A 203 9.25 -1.33 -5.28
N ASN A 204 8.88 -0.78 -4.11
CA ASN A 204 8.72 -1.58 -2.90
C ASN A 204 7.54 -2.56 -3.01
N PRO A 205 6.34 -2.17 -3.49
CA PRO A 205 5.29 -3.13 -3.79
C PRO A 205 5.72 -4.20 -4.80
N ALA A 206 6.51 -3.81 -5.81
CA ALA A 206 7.01 -4.76 -6.80
C ALA A 206 8.01 -5.78 -6.22
N ILE A 207 8.86 -5.36 -5.29
CA ILE A 207 9.79 -6.23 -4.55
C ILE A 207 9.01 -7.18 -3.64
N THR A 208 8.10 -6.66 -2.81
CA THR A 208 7.29 -7.43 -1.87
C THR A 208 6.52 -8.56 -2.54
N HIS A 209 5.97 -8.32 -3.74
CA HIS A 209 5.18 -9.31 -4.48
C HIS A 209 5.98 -10.06 -5.55
N GLY A 210 7.31 -9.99 -5.55
CA GLY A 210 8.15 -10.81 -6.43
C GLY A 210 8.07 -10.45 -7.93
N VAL A 211 7.65 -9.23 -8.26
CA VAL A 211 7.46 -8.74 -9.64
C VAL A 211 8.45 -7.64 -10.04
N SER A 212 9.41 -7.32 -9.17
CA SER A 212 10.41 -6.25 -9.38
C SER A 212 11.33 -6.46 -10.57
N HIS A 213 11.44 -7.70 -11.07
CA HIS A 213 12.17 -8.02 -12.30
C HIS A 213 11.40 -7.63 -13.58
N THR A 214 10.10 -7.37 -13.47
CA THR A 214 9.22 -7.02 -14.61
C THR A 214 8.81 -5.55 -14.56
N ILE A 215 8.45 -5.02 -13.38
CA ILE A 215 7.94 -3.65 -13.20
C ILE A 215 8.52 -3.00 -11.93
N GLY A 216 8.12 -1.75 -11.66
CA GLY A 216 8.38 -1.06 -10.39
C GLY A 216 9.41 0.07 -10.47
N SER A 217 10.19 0.15 -11.55
CA SER A 217 11.19 1.22 -11.75
C SER A 217 11.49 1.41 -13.24
N LEU A 218 12.05 2.58 -13.57
CA LEU A 218 12.54 2.89 -14.92
C LEU A 218 13.97 2.38 -15.09
N GLU A 219 14.12 1.08 -15.32
CA GLU A 219 15.40 0.41 -15.53
C GLU A 219 15.39 -0.40 -16.83
N VAL A 220 16.55 -0.51 -17.47
CA VAL A 220 16.69 -1.27 -18.73
C VAL A 220 16.32 -2.73 -18.48
N GLY A 221 15.55 -3.31 -19.41
CA GLY A 221 15.09 -4.70 -19.33
C GLY A 221 13.72 -4.88 -18.65
N LYS A 222 13.19 -3.86 -17.95
CA LYS A 222 11.84 -3.90 -17.40
C LYS A 222 10.78 -3.50 -18.44
N MET A 223 9.54 -3.86 -18.15
CA MET A 223 8.38 -3.51 -18.96
C MET A 223 8.18 -1.99 -19.00
N ALA A 224 7.87 -1.44 -20.17
CA ALA A 224 7.66 -0.01 -20.38
C ALA A 224 6.28 0.46 -19.86
N ASP A 225 6.11 0.40 -18.55
CA ASP A 225 4.97 0.91 -17.80
C ASP A 225 5.34 2.25 -17.17
N ILE A 226 4.91 3.33 -17.80
CA ILE A 226 5.43 4.68 -17.55
C ILE A 226 4.27 5.66 -17.44
N VAL A 227 4.29 6.51 -16.41
CA VAL A 227 3.33 7.60 -16.27
C VAL A 227 4.05 8.92 -16.50
N LEU A 228 3.53 9.72 -17.43
CA LEU A 228 4.05 11.05 -17.72
C LEU A 228 3.15 12.11 -17.09
N TRP A 229 3.77 13.03 -16.36
CA TRP A 229 3.09 14.10 -15.64
C TRP A 229 3.57 15.45 -16.16
N PRO A 230 2.67 16.44 -16.30
CA PRO A 230 3.14 17.81 -16.30
C PRO A 230 3.63 18.18 -14.90
N THR A 231 4.69 18.98 -14.81
CA THR A 231 5.32 19.35 -13.53
C THR A 231 4.32 19.99 -12.55
N TRP A 232 3.42 20.82 -13.04
CA TRP A 232 2.41 21.51 -12.24
C TRP A 232 1.31 20.60 -11.67
N ALA A 233 1.19 19.35 -12.09
CA ALA A 233 0.19 18.38 -11.57
C ALA A 233 0.81 17.06 -11.11
N PHE A 234 2.13 17.04 -10.87
CA PHE A 234 2.84 15.83 -10.46
C PHE A 234 2.19 15.20 -9.22
N GLY A 235 1.84 13.91 -9.35
CA GLY A 235 1.16 13.12 -8.32
C GLY A 235 -0.37 13.23 -8.30
N ALA A 236 -0.97 14.29 -8.89
CA ALA A 236 -2.43 14.48 -8.91
C ALA A 236 -3.09 14.10 -10.24
N LYS A 237 -2.65 14.69 -11.36
CA LYS A 237 -3.25 14.47 -12.69
C LYS A 237 -2.20 14.19 -13.79
N PRO A 238 -1.97 12.93 -14.19
CA PRO A 238 -1.00 12.63 -15.25
C PRO A 238 -1.50 13.10 -16.63
N ARG A 239 -0.57 13.31 -17.56
CA ARG A 239 -0.90 13.63 -18.96
C ARG A 239 -1.30 12.37 -19.73
N LEU A 240 -0.51 11.30 -19.58
CA LEU A 240 -0.71 10.02 -20.23
C LEU A 240 -0.04 8.87 -19.45
N ILE A 241 -0.55 7.66 -19.69
CA ILE A 241 -0.11 6.40 -19.09
C ILE A 241 0.27 5.45 -20.23
N VAL A 242 1.54 5.05 -20.26
CA VAL A 242 2.10 4.03 -21.15
C VAL A 242 2.07 2.70 -20.43
N LYS A 243 1.57 1.66 -21.09
CA LYS A 243 1.51 0.28 -20.58
C LYS A 243 2.07 -0.64 -21.67
N GLY A 244 3.14 -1.38 -21.37
CA GLY A 244 3.81 -2.23 -22.35
C GLY A 244 4.29 -1.49 -23.61
N GLY A 245 4.68 -0.21 -23.48
CA GLY A 245 5.16 0.62 -24.60
C GLY A 245 4.07 1.29 -25.44
N LEU A 246 2.78 1.08 -25.15
CA LEU A 246 1.66 1.74 -25.83
C LEU A 246 0.91 2.68 -24.88
N VAL A 247 0.46 3.83 -25.38
CA VAL A 247 -0.41 4.72 -24.60
C VAL A 247 -1.75 4.02 -24.35
N ASN A 248 -2.03 3.76 -23.09
CA ASN A 248 -3.23 3.04 -22.63
C ASN A 248 -4.33 4.01 -22.18
N TRP A 249 -3.95 5.09 -21.50
CA TRP A 249 -4.86 6.17 -21.07
C TRP A 249 -4.20 7.52 -21.24
N ALA A 250 -4.99 8.56 -21.54
CA ALA A 250 -4.50 9.93 -21.62
C ALA A 250 -5.61 10.97 -21.38
N LEU A 251 -5.22 12.20 -21.02
CA LEU A 251 -6.12 13.35 -21.10
C LEU A 251 -6.42 13.66 -22.57
N MET A 252 -7.69 13.72 -22.94
CA MET A 252 -8.10 13.99 -24.33
C MET A 252 -9.33 14.88 -24.37
N GLY A 253 -9.23 15.94 -25.19
CA GLY A 253 -10.29 16.90 -25.47
C GLY A 253 -11.42 16.36 -26.36
N ASP A 254 -12.19 17.27 -26.94
CA ASP A 254 -13.24 16.92 -27.92
C ASP A 254 -12.66 16.13 -29.12
N PRO A 255 -13.05 14.88 -29.35
CA PRO A 255 -12.56 14.07 -30.46
C PRO A 255 -12.89 14.62 -31.85
N ASN A 256 -13.91 15.48 -31.97
CA ASN A 256 -14.30 16.11 -33.23
C ASN A 256 -13.57 17.45 -33.48
N ALA A 257 -12.83 17.97 -32.50
CA ALA A 257 -12.13 19.22 -32.67
C ALA A 257 -10.88 19.06 -33.56
N SER A 258 -10.36 20.19 -34.06
CA SER A 258 -9.15 20.20 -34.90
C SER A 258 -7.85 19.89 -34.15
N LEU A 259 -7.89 19.84 -32.82
CA LEU A 259 -6.76 19.62 -31.92
C LEU A 259 -7.19 18.72 -30.74
N PRO A 260 -6.25 18.08 -30.01
CA PRO A 260 -6.57 17.21 -28.87
C PRO A 260 -6.81 17.95 -27.53
N THR A 261 -6.66 19.28 -27.51
CA THR A 261 -6.71 20.14 -26.32
C THR A 261 -8.00 20.95 -26.10
N PRO A 262 -8.88 21.19 -27.10
CA PRO A 262 -10.17 21.84 -26.89
C PRO A 262 -11.03 21.08 -25.88
N GLN A 263 -11.72 21.84 -25.03
CA GLN A 263 -12.58 21.30 -23.99
C GLN A 263 -13.82 20.61 -24.57
N PRO A 264 -14.40 19.61 -23.88
CA PRO A 264 -14.02 19.12 -22.55
C PRO A 264 -12.86 18.11 -22.58
N VAL A 265 -11.83 18.38 -21.77
CA VAL A 265 -10.67 17.50 -21.57
C VAL A 265 -10.88 16.65 -20.33
N TYR A 266 -10.93 15.34 -20.52
CA TYR A 266 -10.98 14.35 -19.45
C TYR A 266 -10.20 13.08 -19.84
N TYR A 267 -9.98 12.19 -18.88
CA TYR A 267 -9.27 10.93 -19.12
C TYR A 267 -10.08 10.01 -20.02
N ARG A 268 -9.46 9.48 -21.07
CA ARG A 268 -10.08 8.53 -21.97
C ARG A 268 -9.15 7.34 -22.22
N PRO A 269 -9.70 6.13 -22.43
CA PRO A 269 -8.93 4.99 -22.93
C PRO A 269 -8.37 5.31 -24.32
N MET A 270 -7.11 4.94 -24.55
CA MET A 270 -6.38 5.13 -25.80
C MET A 270 -6.17 3.78 -26.49
N PHE A 271 -5.52 3.76 -27.66
CA PHE A 271 -5.36 2.55 -28.47
C PHE A 271 -4.79 1.34 -27.71
N GLY A 272 -3.88 1.54 -26.75
CA GLY A 272 -3.34 0.47 -25.91
C GLY A 272 -4.38 -0.24 -25.02
N ALA A 273 -5.57 0.35 -24.82
CA ALA A 273 -6.66 -0.22 -24.04
C ALA A 273 -7.65 -1.05 -24.88
N PHE A 274 -7.52 -1.08 -26.21
CA PHE A 274 -8.49 -1.71 -27.12
C PHE A 274 -7.94 -2.93 -27.85
N GLY A 275 -8.86 -3.83 -28.25
CA GLY A 275 -8.55 -5.00 -29.08
C GLY A 275 -7.43 -5.87 -28.51
N MET A 276 -6.59 -6.40 -29.39
CA MET A 276 -5.43 -7.21 -28.99
C MET A 276 -4.28 -6.40 -28.39
N ALA A 277 -4.26 -5.06 -28.53
CA ALA A 277 -3.22 -4.24 -27.93
C ALA A 277 -3.28 -4.28 -26.39
N ASN A 278 -4.48 -4.37 -25.80
CA ASN A 278 -4.66 -4.46 -24.35
C ASN A 278 -4.03 -5.73 -23.74
N PRO A 279 -4.43 -6.96 -24.15
CA PRO A 279 -3.81 -8.16 -23.60
C PRO A 279 -2.33 -8.27 -23.94
N LEU A 280 -1.87 -7.85 -25.13
CA LEU A 280 -0.45 -7.93 -25.52
C LEU A 280 0.42 -6.90 -24.79
N GLY A 281 -0.15 -5.78 -24.37
CA GLY A 281 0.54 -4.73 -23.62
C GLY A 281 0.60 -4.95 -22.11
N ARG A 282 0.14 -6.10 -21.58
CA ARG A 282 0.13 -6.41 -20.14
C ARG A 282 0.60 -7.84 -19.86
N VAL A 283 0.90 -8.10 -18.59
CA VAL A 283 1.18 -9.44 -18.07
C VAL A 283 0.22 -9.77 -16.94
N ASN A 284 -0.06 -11.06 -16.74
CA ASN A 284 -0.68 -11.59 -15.54
C ASN A 284 0.41 -12.24 -14.69
N PHE A 285 0.48 -11.85 -13.41
CA PHE A 285 1.39 -12.45 -12.46
C PHE A 285 0.75 -13.68 -11.81
N MET A 286 1.46 -14.80 -11.81
CA MET A 286 0.98 -16.09 -11.33
C MET A 286 2.08 -16.76 -10.51
N SER A 287 1.77 -17.82 -9.76
CA SER A 287 2.81 -18.69 -9.19
C SER A 287 3.58 -19.42 -10.29
N GLN A 288 4.82 -19.82 -10.01
CA GLN A 288 5.60 -20.67 -10.91
C GLN A 288 4.87 -21.99 -11.17
N ALA A 289 4.31 -22.62 -10.12
CA ALA A 289 3.59 -23.88 -10.23
C ALA A 289 2.40 -23.84 -11.19
N ALA A 290 1.65 -22.73 -11.25
CA ALA A 290 0.54 -22.58 -12.18
C ALA A 290 1.02 -22.46 -13.64
N ILE A 291 2.13 -21.76 -13.87
CA ILE A 291 2.74 -21.66 -15.20
C ILE A 291 3.26 -23.03 -15.65
N ASP A 292 3.94 -23.77 -14.76
CA ASP A 292 4.46 -25.10 -15.06
C ASP A 292 3.35 -26.11 -15.38
N ARG A 293 2.16 -25.93 -14.81
CA ARG A 293 0.96 -26.71 -15.12
C ARG A 293 0.27 -26.31 -16.44
N GLY A 294 0.76 -25.27 -17.12
CA GLY A 294 0.15 -24.76 -18.33
C GLY A 294 -1.24 -24.13 -18.10
N VAL A 295 -1.48 -23.55 -16.91
CA VAL A 295 -2.74 -22.85 -16.63
C VAL A 295 -3.01 -21.74 -17.65
N PRO A 296 -2.03 -20.89 -18.06
CA PRO A 296 -2.28 -19.86 -19.07
C PRO A 296 -2.88 -20.41 -20.36
N GLU A 297 -2.39 -21.55 -20.85
CA GLU A 297 -2.88 -22.21 -22.06
C GLU A 297 -4.27 -22.81 -21.84
N GLN A 298 -4.51 -23.46 -20.70
CA GLN A 298 -5.79 -24.08 -20.36
C GLN A 298 -6.94 -23.05 -20.32
N ILE A 299 -6.68 -21.85 -19.80
CA ILE A 299 -7.68 -20.77 -19.74
C ILE A 299 -7.68 -19.88 -21.00
N GLY A 300 -6.84 -20.17 -21.99
CA GLY A 300 -6.75 -19.42 -23.24
C GLY A 300 -6.27 -17.98 -23.07
N LEU A 301 -5.39 -17.72 -22.10
CA LEU A 301 -4.89 -16.40 -21.75
C LEU A 301 -4.20 -15.73 -22.94
N LYS A 302 -4.60 -14.48 -23.25
CA LYS A 302 -4.07 -13.73 -24.40
C LYS A 302 -2.90 -12.80 -24.07
N SER A 303 -2.74 -12.48 -22.80
CA SER A 303 -1.60 -11.71 -22.28
C SER A 303 -0.44 -12.62 -21.90
N GLY A 304 0.76 -12.06 -21.73
CA GLY A 304 1.85 -12.80 -21.12
C GLY A 304 1.51 -13.27 -19.70
N ALA A 305 2.02 -14.42 -19.30
CA ALA A 305 2.02 -14.89 -17.91
C ALA A 305 3.46 -14.82 -17.39
N VAL A 306 3.65 -14.27 -16.19
CA VAL A 306 4.96 -14.11 -15.56
C VAL A 306 4.90 -14.66 -14.15
N ALA A 307 5.82 -15.56 -13.81
CA ALA A 307 5.90 -16.09 -12.45
C ALA A 307 6.39 -15.01 -11.49
N VAL A 308 5.74 -14.89 -10.33
CA VAL A 308 6.36 -14.22 -9.18
C VAL A 308 7.54 -15.03 -8.67
N LYS A 309 8.54 -14.36 -8.13
CA LYS A 309 9.73 -15.01 -7.56
C LYS A 309 10.41 -14.17 -6.50
N ARG A 310 11.20 -14.81 -5.64
CA ARG A 310 11.93 -14.20 -4.52
C ARG A 310 10.98 -13.51 -3.52
N CYS A 311 9.82 -14.10 -3.27
CA CYS A 311 8.85 -13.60 -2.29
C CYS A 311 9.23 -13.98 -0.86
N ARG A 312 10.07 -15.00 -0.67
CA ARG A 312 10.37 -15.58 0.66
C ARG A 312 11.70 -15.11 1.24
N ASP A 313 12.68 -14.79 0.39
CA ASP A 313 14.01 -14.33 0.81
C ASP A 313 14.09 -12.81 1.05
N VAL A 314 13.03 -12.07 0.71
CA VAL A 314 12.98 -10.61 0.84
C VAL A 314 12.72 -10.21 2.29
N THR A 315 13.50 -9.26 2.78
CA THR A 315 13.35 -8.67 4.11
C THR A 315 13.08 -7.18 4.00
N LYS A 316 12.84 -6.51 5.13
CA LYS A 316 12.71 -5.05 5.16
C LYS A 316 13.94 -4.35 4.56
N TYR A 317 15.13 -4.91 4.72
CA TYR A 317 16.38 -4.35 4.20
C TYR A 317 16.47 -4.33 2.67
N ASP A 318 15.65 -5.12 1.99
CA ASP A 318 15.55 -5.12 0.53
C ASP A 318 14.63 -4.00 0.00
N LEU A 319 13.88 -3.31 0.88
CA LEU A 319 12.93 -2.27 0.49
C LEU A 319 13.61 -0.90 0.39
N LEU A 320 13.73 -0.41 -0.84
CA LEU A 320 14.52 0.78 -1.16
C LEU A 320 14.03 2.01 -0.37
N TYR A 321 14.99 2.68 0.26
CA TYR A 321 14.83 3.89 1.07
C TYR A 321 13.90 3.73 2.30
N ASN A 322 13.42 2.52 2.59
CA ASN A 322 12.43 2.26 3.63
C ASN A 322 12.73 0.94 4.37
N ASP A 323 13.95 0.85 4.88
CA ASP A 323 14.61 -0.33 5.43
C ASP A 323 14.78 -0.30 6.96
N GLN A 324 14.21 0.69 7.64
CA GLN A 324 14.49 0.93 9.05
C GLN A 324 13.70 -0.03 9.96
N THR A 325 14.41 -0.66 10.91
CA THR A 325 13.86 -1.59 11.92
C THR A 325 14.05 -1.02 13.34
N PRO A 326 13.40 0.10 13.71
CA PRO A 326 13.51 0.64 15.06
C PRO A 326 12.72 -0.20 16.07
N ASP A 327 13.00 0.02 17.35
CA ASP A 327 12.14 -0.44 18.43
C ASP A 327 10.88 0.43 18.48
N ILE A 328 9.71 -0.20 18.56
CA ILE A 328 8.41 0.48 18.58
C ILE A 328 7.63 -0.04 19.78
N GLU A 329 7.25 0.88 20.67
CA GLU A 329 6.36 0.56 21.79
C GLU A 329 5.06 1.34 21.66
N VAL A 330 3.98 0.76 22.19
CA VAL A 330 2.65 1.36 22.21
C VAL A 330 2.12 1.24 23.63
N ASP A 331 1.77 2.36 24.24
CA ASP A 331 1.14 2.37 25.55
C ASP A 331 -0.30 1.85 25.42
N PRO A 332 -0.70 0.79 26.15
CA PRO A 332 -1.99 0.13 25.94
C PRO A 332 -3.19 0.95 26.46
N GLU A 333 -2.96 1.97 27.29
CA GLU A 333 -4.02 2.80 27.87
C GLU A 333 -4.21 4.11 27.10
N THR A 334 -3.10 4.72 26.68
CA THR A 334 -3.07 6.03 26.02
C THR A 334 -2.86 5.95 24.52
N PHE A 335 -2.47 4.78 23.99
CA PHE A 335 -2.14 4.50 22.58
C PHE A 335 -0.94 5.27 22.04
N LYS A 336 -0.21 5.98 22.91
CA LYS A 336 1.00 6.71 22.54
C LYS A 336 2.04 5.75 21.97
N VAL A 337 2.58 6.11 20.81
CA VAL A 337 3.60 5.34 20.12
C VAL A 337 4.97 5.97 20.35
N THR A 338 5.93 5.19 20.83
CA THR A 338 7.33 5.60 20.91
C THR A 338 8.17 4.82 19.91
N VAL A 339 9.16 5.48 19.32
CA VAL A 339 10.11 4.90 18.37
C VAL A 339 11.51 5.15 18.92
N ASN A 340 12.24 4.09 19.27
CA ASN A 340 13.51 4.16 20.00
C ASN A 340 13.43 5.06 21.25
N GLY A 341 12.31 5.00 21.98
CA GLY A 341 12.07 5.81 23.18
C GLY A 341 11.60 7.26 22.94
N GLU A 342 11.52 7.71 21.68
CA GLU A 342 11.02 9.05 21.33
C GLU A 342 9.54 9.00 20.91
N TYR A 343 8.72 9.93 21.41
CA TYR A 343 7.31 9.99 21.05
C TYR A 343 7.11 10.33 19.57
N ALA A 344 6.51 9.42 18.81
CA ALA A 344 6.27 9.56 17.38
C ALA A 344 4.93 10.26 17.14
N HIS A 345 4.96 11.60 17.10
CA HIS A 345 3.76 12.42 16.92
C HIS A 345 3.96 13.55 15.91
N ILE A 346 2.87 13.91 15.23
CA ILE A 346 2.73 15.06 14.36
C ILE A 346 1.34 15.66 14.51
N ASP A 347 1.26 16.99 14.55
CA ASP A 347 -0.04 17.67 14.62
C ASP A 347 -0.83 17.50 13.30
N PRO A 348 -2.17 17.37 13.37
CA PRO A 348 -2.99 17.13 12.19
C PRO A 348 -2.92 18.30 11.20
N ALA A 349 -2.86 17.98 9.91
CA ALA A 349 -2.95 18.99 8.86
C ALA A 349 -4.35 19.63 8.80
N THR A 350 -4.38 20.95 8.67
CA THR A 350 -5.62 21.73 8.42
C THR A 350 -5.89 21.94 6.93
N SER A 351 -4.86 21.80 6.08
CA SER A 351 -4.96 21.88 4.62
C SER A 351 -3.85 21.03 3.98
N LEU A 352 -4.07 20.60 2.74
CA LEU A 352 -3.12 19.78 1.99
C LEU A 352 -3.00 20.25 0.54
N PRO A 353 -1.81 20.13 -0.08
CA PRO A 353 -1.65 20.33 -1.52
C PRO A 353 -2.35 19.22 -2.29
N LEU A 354 -2.47 19.38 -3.62
CA LEU A 354 -3.04 18.36 -4.50
C LEU A 354 -4.49 17.99 -4.14
N THR A 355 -5.28 18.97 -3.68
CA THR A 355 -6.71 18.82 -3.31
C THR A 355 -7.59 19.72 -4.19
N GLN A 356 -8.31 20.68 -3.61
CA GLN A 356 -9.36 21.50 -4.23
C GLN A 356 -8.90 22.28 -5.48
N PHE A 357 -7.61 22.61 -5.57
CA PHE A 357 -7.07 23.28 -6.76
C PHE A 357 -7.11 22.38 -8.02
N TYR A 358 -7.03 21.07 -7.85
CA TYR A 358 -6.96 20.12 -8.96
C TYR A 358 -8.28 19.39 -9.20
N TYR A 359 -9.12 19.20 -8.19
CA TYR A 359 -10.33 18.38 -8.28
C TYR A 359 -11.60 19.24 -8.19
N LEU A 360 -12.60 18.87 -8.99
CA LEU A 360 -13.90 19.58 -9.00
C LEU A 360 -14.80 19.15 -7.82
N ALA A 361 -14.69 17.87 -7.44
CA ALA A 361 -15.40 17.26 -6.33
C ALA A 361 -14.62 17.40 -5.03
#